data_AF-A0A109BKE2-F1
#
_entry.id   AF-A0A109BKE2-F1
#
_cell.length_a   1.000
_cell.length_b   1.000
_cell.length_c   1.000
_cell.angle_alpha   90.00
_cell.angle_beta   90.00
_cell.angle_gamma   90.00
#
_symmetry.space_group_name_H-M   'P 1'
#
loop_
_entity.id
_entity.type
_entity.pdbx_description
1 polymer ?
#
loop_
_entity_poly.entity_id
_entity_poly.type
_entity_poly.pdbx_seq_one_letter_code
_entity_poly.pdbx_strand_id
1 'polypeptide(L)'
;MADVAVVDGAAPSVPVSNGQAHERTVYEATRGRKLAFCLVFILLLPFYLSLAPMLFWRLSQGVWTGTFGLLVLAAGFSAIMFLLLIEVMHSLRTRIELGPKSVKMTLPAGRGPTPIVQYRNFDIPYADIEAVETRREIYGGSVAPVLLQGARIILKDQSALRLGYINEANTDPCFPYPVIAEQIAHRAGLEVRNRGNVRRSVQKKFLGLNRDFISESEGEVSETEIAALNATHRRWVMRTIALLLGMVVVGIVLDIAFPPSSGLPPALTSVTKAIMGGG
;
A
#
# COMPACT_ATOMS: atom_id res chain seq x y z
N MET A 1 69.15 -46.16 19.40
CA MET A 1 69.42 -44.85 18.78
C MET A 1 68.28 -44.61 17.80
N ALA A 2 67.23 -43.93 18.29
CA ALA A 2 66.82 -42.57 17.86
C ALA A 2 65.80 -42.69 16.70
N ASP A 3 64.67 -42.00 16.64
CA ASP A 3 64.23 -40.81 17.35
C ASP A 3 62.70 -40.71 17.28
N VAL A 4 62.12 -40.02 18.24
CA VAL A 4 60.71 -39.61 18.28
C VAL A 4 60.54 -38.39 17.37
N ALA A 5 59.52 -38.37 16.51
CA ALA A 5 59.05 -37.15 15.87
C ALA A 5 57.54 -37.03 16.00
N VAL A 6 57.15 -36.26 17.02
CA VAL A 6 55.83 -35.65 17.20
C VAL A 6 55.58 -34.69 16.03
N VAL A 7 54.47 -34.87 15.32
CA VAL A 7 53.95 -33.87 14.38
C VAL A 7 52.75 -33.21 15.04
N ASP A 8 53.02 -32.06 15.65
CA ASP A 8 52.04 -31.10 16.12
C ASP A 8 51.61 -30.18 14.96
N GLY A 9 50.33 -29.80 14.95
CA GLY A 9 49.89 -28.51 14.43
C GLY A 9 49.48 -28.45 12.95
N ALA A 10 48.17 -28.44 12.71
CA ALA A 10 47.44 -27.25 12.24
C ALA A 10 46.05 -27.66 11.76
N ALA A 11 45.01 -27.23 12.48
CA ALA A 11 43.64 -27.28 11.99
C ALA A 11 43.54 -26.50 10.67
N PRO A 12 42.79 -26.99 9.67
CA PRO A 12 42.57 -26.24 8.45
C PRO A 12 41.80 -24.96 8.79
N SER A 13 42.50 -23.83 8.73
CA SER A 13 41.89 -22.51 8.77
C SER A 13 40.97 -22.40 7.56
N VAL A 14 39.67 -22.37 7.85
CA VAL A 14 38.64 -22.04 6.86
C VAL A 14 39.02 -20.69 6.27
N PRO A 15 39.22 -20.57 4.94
CA PRO A 15 39.51 -19.29 4.34
C PRO A 15 38.30 -18.39 4.55
N VAL A 16 38.46 -17.35 5.36
CA VAL A 16 37.52 -16.23 5.44
C VAL A 16 37.46 -15.61 4.05
N SER A 17 36.36 -15.85 3.35
CA SER A 17 36.03 -15.27 2.06
C SER A 17 35.91 -13.75 2.18
N ASN A 18 37.05 -13.06 2.13
CA ASN A 18 37.11 -11.62 1.93
C ASN A 18 36.78 -11.31 0.46
N GLY A 19 35.65 -10.64 0.22
CA GLY A 19 35.49 -9.78 -0.94
C GLY A 19 34.68 -10.32 -2.13
N GLN A 20 33.58 -11.04 -1.91
CA GLN A 20 32.54 -11.07 -2.96
C GLN A 20 31.95 -9.66 -3.09
N ALA A 21 32.42 -8.90 -4.08
CA ALA A 21 31.84 -7.63 -4.48
C ALA A 21 30.40 -7.89 -4.91
N HIS A 22 29.45 -7.68 -4.01
CA HIS A 22 28.04 -7.90 -4.29
C HIS A 22 27.59 -6.93 -5.39
N GLU A 23 27.01 -7.47 -6.44
CA GLU A 23 26.51 -6.70 -7.57
C GLU A 23 25.47 -5.68 -7.10
N ARG A 24 25.54 -4.47 -7.64
CA ARG A 24 24.61 -3.39 -7.28
C ARG A 24 23.22 -3.73 -7.80
N THR A 25 22.25 -3.83 -6.89
CA THR A 25 20.86 -4.11 -7.25
C THR A 25 20.02 -2.87 -6.98
N VAL A 26 19.21 -2.46 -7.95
CA VAL A 26 18.35 -1.27 -7.84
C VAL A 26 16.90 -1.69 -8.01
N TYR A 27 16.10 -1.39 -7.00
CA TYR A 27 14.66 -1.53 -7.00
C TYR A 27 14.04 -0.15 -7.21
N GLU A 28 13.39 0.02 -8.36
CA GLU A 28 12.61 1.20 -8.69
C GLU A 28 11.38 0.81 -9.49
N ALA A 29 10.36 1.68 -9.47
CA ALA A 29 9.22 1.49 -10.35
C ALA A 29 9.68 1.55 -11.82
N THR A 30 9.11 0.67 -12.64
CA THR A 30 9.41 0.63 -14.07
C THR A 30 9.05 1.95 -14.74
N ARG A 31 9.79 2.32 -15.81
CA ARG A 31 9.50 3.53 -16.59
C ARG A 31 8.07 3.54 -17.13
N GLY A 32 7.56 2.38 -17.55
CA GLY A 32 6.18 2.22 -18.00
C GLY A 32 5.16 2.54 -16.92
N ARG A 33 5.37 2.05 -15.69
CA ARG A 33 4.48 2.34 -14.55
C ARG A 33 4.48 3.84 -14.20
N LYS A 34 5.67 4.44 -14.14
CA LYS A 34 5.84 5.90 -13.91
C LYS A 34 5.06 6.70 -14.96
N LEU A 35 5.23 6.36 -16.24
CA LEU A 35 4.57 7.07 -17.34
C LEU A 35 3.05 6.88 -17.29
N ALA A 36 2.55 5.67 -17.08
CA ALA A 36 1.12 5.38 -17.03
C ALA A 36 0.43 6.18 -15.92
N PHE A 37 0.96 6.14 -14.69
CA PHE A 37 0.35 6.90 -13.59
C PHE A 37 0.44 8.41 -13.80
N CYS A 38 1.57 8.93 -14.29
CA CYS A 38 1.68 10.36 -14.62
C CYS A 38 0.69 10.79 -15.71
N LEU A 39 0.53 9.98 -16.76
CA LEU A 39 -0.38 10.28 -17.87
C LEU A 39 -1.83 10.29 -17.38
N VAL A 40 -2.25 9.26 -16.63
CA VAL A 40 -3.60 9.20 -16.06
C VAL A 40 -3.83 10.37 -15.10
N PHE A 41 -2.85 10.73 -14.26
CA PHE A 41 -2.97 11.89 -13.37
C PHE A 41 -3.18 13.18 -14.15
N ILE A 42 -2.34 13.46 -15.14
CA ILE A 42 -2.41 14.69 -15.95
C ILE A 42 -3.73 14.74 -16.73
N LEU A 43 -4.21 13.60 -17.24
CA LEU A 43 -5.48 13.50 -17.96
C LEU A 43 -6.68 13.79 -17.05
N LEU A 44 -6.68 13.31 -15.81
CA LEU A 44 -7.78 13.51 -14.86
C LEU A 44 -7.74 14.86 -14.12
N LEU A 45 -6.55 15.46 -13.97
CA LEU A 45 -6.34 16.71 -13.26
C LEU A 45 -7.24 17.88 -13.73
N PRO A 46 -7.43 18.18 -15.03
CA PRO A 46 -8.28 19.30 -15.45
C PRO A 46 -9.75 19.07 -15.04
N PHE A 47 -10.24 17.84 -15.13
CA PHE A 47 -11.59 17.50 -14.66
C PHE A 47 -11.71 17.74 -13.15
N TYR A 48 -10.71 17.33 -12.38
CA TYR A 48 -10.69 17.51 -10.93
C TYR A 48 -10.70 18.99 -10.54
N LEU A 49 -9.84 19.79 -11.17
CA LEU A 49 -9.77 21.23 -10.93
C LEU A 49 -11.06 21.96 -11.34
N SER A 50 -11.76 21.47 -12.37
CA SER A 50 -13.03 22.05 -12.82
C SER A 50 -14.22 21.77 -11.90
N LEU A 51 -14.17 20.73 -11.05
CA LEU A 51 -15.28 20.37 -10.16
C LEU A 51 -15.56 21.43 -9.10
N ALA A 52 -14.52 22.02 -8.52
CA ALA A 52 -14.67 23.05 -7.47
C ALA A 52 -15.44 24.28 -7.98
N PRO A 53 -15.04 24.95 -9.09
CA PRO A 53 -15.80 26.09 -9.61
C PRO A 53 -17.19 25.68 -10.11
N MET A 54 -17.35 24.49 -10.69
CA MET A 54 -18.66 23.98 -11.11
C MET A 54 -19.62 23.82 -9.91
N LEU A 55 -19.15 23.22 -8.81
CA LEU A 55 -19.93 23.09 -7.58
C LEU A 55 -20.24 24.44 -6.96
N PHE A 56 -19.25 25.33 -6.87
CA PHE A 56 -19.43 26.68 -6.33
C PHE A 56 -20.50 27.45 -7.10
N TRP A 57 -20.44 27.45 -8.42
CA TRP A 57 -21.41 28.12 -9.29
C TRP A 57 -22.82 27.56 -9.12
N ARG A 58 -22.94 26.24 -9.01
CA ARG A 58 -24.24 25.57 -8.88
C ARG A 58 -24.91 25.85 -7.53
N LEU A 59 -24.10 25.90 -6.48
CA LEU A 59 -24.54 26.26 -5.13
C LEU A 59 -24.92 27.74 -5.04
N SER A 60 -24.14 28.64 -5.66
CA SER A 60 -24.43 30.08 -5.64
C SER A 60 -25.72 30.45 -6.40
N GLN A 61 -26.08 29.67 -7.42
CA GLN A 61 -27.33 29.83 -8.16
C GLN A 61 -28.54 29.12 -7.51
N GLY A 62 -28.36 28.45 -6.36
CA GLY A 62 -29.44 27.74 -5.68
C GLY A 62 -30.01 26.54 -6.44
N VAL A 63 -29.26 25.99 -7.40
CA VAL A 63 -29.69 24.82 -8.18
C VAL A 63 -29.40 23.56 -7.37
N TRP A 64 -30.41 23.02 -6.68
CA TRP A 64 -30.26 21.83 -5.84
C TRP A 64 -30.47 20.51 -6.59
N THR A 65 -31.26 20.52 -7.66
CA THR A 65 -31.58 19.32 -8.46
C THR A 65 -30.32 18.71 -9.07
N GLY A 66 -29.95 17.52 -8.60
CA GLY A 66 -28.74 16.81 -9.03
C GLY A 66 -27.43 17.32 -8.40
N THR A 67 -27.46 18.32 -7.52
CA THR A 67 -26.25 18.86 -6.86
C THR A 67 -25.73 17.93 -5.78
N PHE A 68 -26.63 17.25 -5.06
CA PHE A 68 -26.23 16.17 -4.15
C PHE A 68 -25.51 15.03 -4.87
N GLY A 69 -26.00 14.63 -6.05
CA GLY A 69 -25.31 13.62 -6.87
C GLY A 69 -23.91 14.09 -7.30
N LEU A 70 -23.79 15.35 -7.73
CA LEU A 70 -22.51 15.95 -8.09
C LEU A 70 -21.54 16.04 -6.89
N LEU A 71 -22.03 16.34 -5.69
CA LEU A 71 -21.22 16.34 -4.46
C LEU A 71 -20.68 14.96 -4.12
N VAL A 72 -21.52 13.92 -4.19
CA VAL A 72 -21.09 12.53 -3.97
C VAL A 72 -20.06 12.10 -5.02
N LEU A 73 -20.32 12.43 -6.29
CA LEU A 73 -19.38 12.17 -7.38
C LEU A 73 -18.05 12.89 -7.16
N ALA A 74 -18.09 14.17 -6.77
CA ALA A 74 -16.89 14.95 -6.50
C ALA A 74 -16.09 14.38 -5.33
N ALA A 75 -16.76 13.98 -4.24
CA ALA A 75 -16.10 13.32 -3.11
C ALA A 75 -15.42 12.01 -3.54
N GLY A 76 -16.13 11.16 -4.30
CA GLY A 76 -15.57 9.91 -4.83
C GLY A 76 -14.38 10.16 -5.78
N PHE A 77 -14.51 11.11 -6.69
CA PHE A 77 -13.43 11.49 -7.60
C PHE A 77 -12.23 12.11 -6.86
N SER A 78 -12.47 12.85 -5.78
CA SER A 78 -11.41 13.39 -4.91
C SER A 78 -10.63 12.26 -4.23
N ALA A 79 -11.33 11.23 -3.74
CA ALA A 79 -10.69 10.05 -3.16
C ALA A 79 -9.83 9.32 -4.21
N ILE A 80 -10.33 9.14 -5.43
CA ILE A 80 -9.57 8.53 -6.54
C ILE A 80 -8.34 9.37 -6.88
N MET A 81 -8.49 10.69 -7.05
CA MET A 81 -7.38 11.59 -7.36
C MET A 81 -6.31 11.59 -6.25
N PHE A 82 -6.74 11.51 -4.99
CA PHE A 82 -5.83 11.41 -3.86
C PHE A 82 -5.05 10.08 -3.85
N LEU A 83 -5.72 8.95 -4.08
CA LEU A 83 -5.05 7.65 -4.22
C LEU A 83 -4.10 7.62 -5.41
N LEU A 84 -4.48 8.24 -6.52
CA LEU A 84 -3.65 8.30 -7.72
C LEU A 84 -2.42 9.19 -7.51
N LEU A 85 -2.57 10.31 -6.79
CA LEU A 85 -1.45 11.15 -6.37
C LEU A 85 -0.46 10.37 -5.50
N ILE A 86 -0.97 9.56 -4.57
CA ILE A 86 -0.16 8.66 -3.73
C ILE A 86 0.66 7.71 -4.61
N GLU A 87 0.03 7.03 -5.58
CA GLU A 87 0.71 6.09 -6.47
C GLU A 87 1.74 6.76 -7.37
N VAL A 88 1.43 7.95 -7.91
CA VAL A 88 2.39 8.76 -8.67
C VAL A 88 3.61 9.09 -7.81
N MET A 89 3.37 9.58 -6.58
CA MET A 89 4.46 9.95 -5.69
C MET A 89 5.33 8.76 -5.31
N HIS A 90 4.69 7.65 -4.95
CA HIS A 90 5.36 6.40 -4.62
C HIS A 90 6.16 5.85 -5.81
N SER A 91 5.58 5.87 -7.01
CA SER A 91 6.25 5.41 -8.23
C SER A 91 7.42 6.29 -8.65
N LEU A 92 7.38 7.60 -8.39
CA LEU A 92 8.44 8.53 -8.78
C LEU A 92 9.57 8.61 -7.75
N ARG A 93 9.26 8.54 -6.45
CA ARG A 93 10.22 8.81 -5.38
C ARG A 93 10.78 7.57 -4.70
N THR A 94 10.03 6.47 -4.62
CA THR A 94 10.52 5.27 -3.94
C THR A 94 11.64 4.64 -4.74
N ARG A 95 12.78 4.43 -4.08
CA ARG A 95 13.98 3.85 -4.69
C ARG A 95 14.80 3.15 -3.62
N ILE A 96 15.19 1.91 -3.87
CA ILE A 96 16.07 1.15 -2.98
C ILE A 96 17.26 0.65 -3.79
N GLU A 97 18.46 1.04 -3.38
CA GLU A 97 19.71 0.59 -3.97
C GLU A 97 20.50 -0.22 -2.95
N LEU A 98 20.78 -1.46 -3.30
CA LEU A 98 21.68 -2.33 -2.56
C LEU A 98 23.07 -2.16 -3.17
N GLY A 99 23.90 -1.33 -2.53
CA GLY A 99 25.30 -1.16 -2.88
C GLY A 99 26.18 -2.30 -2.34
N PRO A 100 27.49 -2.23 -2.57
CA PRO A 100 28.44 -3.22 -2.04
C PRO A 100 28.72 -3.05 -0.54
N LYS A 101 28.59 -1.83 0.00
CA LYS A 101 28.93 -1.50 1.41
C LYS A 101 27.78 -0.88 2.20
N SER A 102 26.81 -0.27 1.53
CA SER A 102 25.67 0.37 2.15
C SER A 102 24.40 0.18 1.33
N VAL A 103 23.26 0.29 2.01
CA VAL A 103 21.94 0.36 1.40
C VAL A 103 21.51 1.81 1.36
N LYS A 104 21.15 2.28 0.16
CA LYS A 104 20.55 3.60 -0.03
C LYS A 104 19.08 3.43 -0.31
N MET A 105 18.23 4.09 0.45
CA MET A 105 16.79 4.00 0.24
C MET A 105 16.09 5.33 0.42
N THR A 106 15.14 5.59 -0.46
CA THR A 106 14.21 6.71 -0.37
C THR A 106 12.83 6.11 -0.14
N LEU A 107 12.29 6.29 1.07
CA LEU A 107 11.04 5.68 1.50
C LEU A 107 10.06 6.74 2.02
N PRO A 108 8.75 6.48 1.91
CA PRO A 108 7.73 7.35 2.50
C PRO A 108 7.89 7.38 4.04
N ALA A 109 7.76 8.57 4.62
CA ALA A 109 8.04 8.84 6.02
C ALA A 109 6.81 9.38 6.76
N GLY A 110 6.45 8.71 7.85
CA GLY A 110 5.47 9.18 8.85
C GLY A 110 4.50 8.09 9.29
N ARG A 111 3.44 8.50 10.00
CA ARG A 111 2.32 7.64 10.45
C ARG A 111 0.98 8.21 9.96
N GLY A 112 0.03 7.34 9.62
CA GLY A 112 -1.34 7.73 9.23
C GLY A 112 -1.61 7.72 7.72
N PRO A 113 -2.61 8.48 7.24
CA PRO A 113 -2.94 8.61 5.80
C PRO A 113 -2.12 9.68 5.05
N THR A 114 -1.46 10.60 5.77
CA THR A 114 -0.57 11.64 5.25
C THR A 114 0.95 11.36 5.17
N PRO A 115 1.53 10.24 5.66
CA PRO A 115 2.98 10.01 5.67
C PRO A 115 3.58 9.71 4.30
N ILE A 116 2.80 9.88 3.25
CA ILE A 116 3.11 9.45 1.89
C ILE A 116 3.59 10.64 1.04
N VAL A 117 3.44 11.87 1.54
CA VAL A 117 3.99 13.08 0.89
C VAL A 117 5.44 13.33 1.31
N GLN A 118 5.80 12.93 2.53
CA GLN A 118 7.15 13.08 3.06
C GLN A 118 7.97 11.85 2.68
N TYR A 119 9.16 12.05 2.13
CA TYR A 119 10.12 10.99 1.87
C TYR A 119 11.38 11.26 2.66
N ARG A 120 11.98 10.20 3.19
CA ARG A 120 13.29 10.26 3.85
C ARG A 120 14.28 9.42 3.07
N ASN A 121 15.47 9.99 2.90
CA ASN A 121 16.63 9.32 2.33
C ASN A 121 17.44 8.73 3.47
N PHE A 122 17.85 7.48 3.31
CA PHE A 122 18.70 6.77 4.24
C PHE A 122 19.89 6.22 3.45
N ASP A 123 21.08 6.32 4.03
CA ASP A 123 22.31 5.66 3.58
C ASP A 123 22.84 4.89 4.78
N ILE A 124 22.64 3.57 4.79
CA ILE A 124 22.90 2.70 5.94
C ILE A 124 24.04 1.74 5.57
N PRO A 125 25.21 1.87 6.20
CA PRO A 125 26.26 0.87 6.10
C PRO A 125 25.78 -0.49 6.63
N TYR A 126 26.14 -1.59 5.94
CA TYR A 126 25.76 -2.93 6.42
C TYR A 126 26.31 -3.24 7.82
N ALA A 127 27.47 -2.65 8.16
CA ALA A 127 28.09 -2.79 9.47
C ALA A 127 27.26 -2.19 10.62
N ASP A 128 26.35 -1.27 10.33
CA ASP A 128 25.52 -0.59 11.33
C ASP A 128 24.18 -1.29 11.57
N ILE A 129 23.89 -2.35 10.79
CA ILE A 129 22.69 -3.15 10.93
C ILE A 129 22.90 -4.16 12.06
N GLU A 130 21.96 -4.18 13.01
CA GLU A 130 21.95 -5.15 14.10
C GLU A 130 21.09 -6.37 13.75
N ALA A 131 19.90 -6.13 13.19
CA ALA A 131 18.99 -7.19 12.79
C ALA A 131 18.10 -6.74 11.64
N VAL A 132 17.70 -7.70 10.80
CA VAL A 132 16.64 -7.53 9.81
C VAL A 132 15.46 -8.37 10.25
N GLU A 133 14.29 -7.76 10.34
CA GLU A 133 13.10 -8.44 10.81
C GLU A 133 11.96 -8.37 9.80
N THR A 134 11.30 -9.49 9.61
CA THR A 134 10.05 -9.59 8.85
C THR A 134 8.91 -9.86 9.80
N ARG A 135 7.73 -9.35 9.45
CA ARG A 135 6.52 -9.53 10.26
C ARG A 135 5.29 -9.59 9.37
N ARG A 136 4.41 -10.56 9.61
CA ARG A 136 3.08 -10.60 9.00
C ARG A 136 2.10 -9.92 9.95
N GLU A 137 1.39 -8.93 9.43
CA GLU A 137 0.41 -8.15 10.17
C GLU A 137 -0.94 -8.22 9.45
N ILE A 138 -1.97 -8.68 10.15
CA ILE A 138 -3.34 -8.69 9.63
C ILE A 138 -3.98 -7.34 9.95
N TYR A 139 -4.40 -6.64 8.90
CA TYR A 139 -5.18 -5.39 8.93
C TYR A 139 -6.62 -5.66 8.51
N GLY A 140 -7.58 -4.80 8.88
CA GLY A 140 -8.89 -4.72 8.23
C GLY A 140 -10.12 -5.04 9.09
N GLY A 141 -9.93 -5.44 10.36
CA GLY A 141 -11.04 -5.82 11.23
C GLY A 141 -11.89 -6.94 10.62
N SER A 142 -13.20 -6.94 10.87
CA SER A 142 -14.13 -8.00 10.42
C SER A 142 -14.57 -7.91 8.95
N VAL A 143 -14.45 -6.74 8.30
CA VAL A 143 -15.13 -6.48 7.02
C VAL A 143 -14.23 -6.66 5.80
N ALA A 144 -12.93 -6.40 5.91
CA ALA A 144 -12.00 -6.63 4.80
C ALA A 144 -10.58 -6.89 5.33
N PRO A 145 -10.33 -8.06 5.93
CA PRO A 145 -9.02 -8.34 6.47
C PRO A 145 -7.98 -8.58 5.35
N VAL A 146 -6.89 -7.83 5.38
CA VAL A 146 -5.76 -7.90 4.44
C VAL A 146 -4.53 -8.30 5.23
N LEU A 147 -3.84 -9.34 4.77
CA LEU A 147 -2.55 -9.71 5.33
C LEU A 147 -1.44 -8.89 4.67
N LEU A 148 -0.74 -8.10 5.49
CA LEU A 148 0.39 -7.32 5.07
C LEU A 148 1.68 -7.91 5.64
N GLN A 149 2.64 -8.21 4.78
CA GLN A 149 3.99 -8.54 5.19
C GLN A 149 4.83 -7.27 5.21
N GLY A 150 5.33 -6.91 6.38
CA GLY A 150 6.23 -5.79 6.58
C GLY A 150 7.66 -6.26 6.80
N ALA A 151 8.62 -5.44 6.40
CA ALA A 151 10.03 -5.62 6.72
C ALA A 151 10.57 -4.37 7.44
N ARG A 152 11.44 -4.58 8.42
CA ARG A 152 12.12 -3.51 9.14
C ARG A 152 13.59 -3.87 9.39
N ILE A 153 14.41 -2.84 9.45
CA ILE A 153 15.83 -2.92 9.75
C ILE A 153 16.01 -2.30 11.14
N ILE A 154 16.66 -3.03 12.03
CA ILE A 154 17.08 -2.53 13.34
C ILE A 154 18.55 -2.17 13.22
N LEU A 155 18.84 -0.92 13.49
CA LEU A 155 20.19 -0.38 13.52
C LEU A 155 20.78 -0.57 14.93
N LYS A 156 22.11 -0.60 15.03
CA LYS A 156 22.83 -0.74 16.31
C LYS A 156 22.55 0.38 17.32
N ASP A 157 22.05 1.52 16.85
CA ASP A 157 21.56 2.62 17.68
C ASP A 157 20.14 2.37 18.25
N GLN A 158 19.62 1.15 18.09
CA GLN A 158 18.26 0.72 18.41
C GLN A 158 17.15 1.41 17.63
N SER A 159 17.48 2.23 16.63
CA SER A 159 16.47 2.82 15.76
C SER A 159 15.94 1.77 14.78
N ALA A 160 14.62 1.82 14.53
CA ALA A 160 13.95 0.87 13.64
C ALA A 160 13.47 1.58 12.37
N LEU A 161 14.07 1.21 11.24
CA LEU A 161 13.67 1.70 9.92
C LEU A 161 12.69 0.72 9.28
N ARG A 162 11.51 1.20 8.87
CA ARG A 162 10.50 0.39 8.20
C ARG A 162 10.69 0.51 6.69
N LEU A 163 10.84 -0.62 6.00
CA LEU A 163 10.94 -0.66 4.54
C LEU A 163 9.59 -0.40 3.90
N GLY A 164 8.52 -0.96 4.46
CA GLY A 164 7.16 -0.81 3.98
C GLY A 164 6.31 -2.02 4.32
N TYR A 165 5.12 -2.07 3.74
CA TYR A 165 4.21 -3.20 3.82
C TYR A 165 3.81 -3.58 2.40
N ILE A 166 3.80 -4.87 2.11
CA ILE A 166 3.21 -5.43 0.89
C ILE A 166 2.07 -6.37 1.26
N ASN A 167 1.08 -6.46 0.38
CA ASN A 167 0.05 -7.49 0.51
C ASN A 167 0.66 -8.83 0.11
N GLU A 168 0.59 -9.83 0.97
CA GLU A 168 1.15 -11.16 0.68
C GLU A 168 0.44 -11.82 -0.51
N ALA A 169 -0.85 -11.54 -0.70
CA ALA A 169 -1.62 -12.05 -1.83
C ALA A 169 -1.37 -11.28 -3.14
N ASN A 170 -0.74 -10.10 -3.09
CA ASN A 170 -0.44 -9.28 -4.27
C ASN A 170 0.82 -8.44 -4.02
N THR A 171 1.97 -9.09 -4.17
CA THR A 171 3.28 -8.48 -4.00
C THR A 171 3.58 -7.54 -5.17
N ASP A 172 3.94 -6.29 -4.88
CA ASP A 172 4.44 -5.37 -5.91
C ASP A 172 5.79 -5.88 -6.44
N PRO A 173 5.88 -6.28 -7.73
CA PRO A 173 7.13 -6.79 -8.29
C PRO A 173 8.24 -5.75 -8.32
N CYS A 174 7.92 -4.44 -8.30
CA CYS A 174 8.92 -3.38 -8.26
C CYS A 174 9.53 -3.20 -6.87
N PHE A 175 8.80 -3.56 -5.81
CA PHE A 175 9.22 -3.38 -4.41
C PHE A 175 8.91 -4.62 -3.55
N PRO A 176 9.56 -5.77 -3.82
CA PRO A 176 9.37 -6.98 -3.04
C PRO A 176 10.12 -6.88 -1.70
N TYR A 177 9.54 -6.18 -0.71
CA TYR A 177 10.21 -5.89 0.57
C TYR A 177 10.79 -7.12 1.30
N PRO A 178 10.17 -8.31 1.32
CA PRO A 178 10.77 -9.50 1.94
C PRO A 178 12.06 -9.94 1.26
N VAL A 179 12.08 -9.96 -0.09
CA VAL A 179 13.27 -10.32 -0.88
C VAL A 179 14.37 -9.27 -0.67
N ILE A 180 14.00 -7.98 -0.64
CA ILE A 180 14.94 -6.90 -0.34
C ILE A 180 15.53 -7.08 1.06
N ALA A 181 14.70 -7.42 2.05
CA ALA A 181 15.14 -7.66 3.42
C ALA A 181 16.11 -8.84 3.52
N GLU A 182 15.83 -9.96 2.85
CA GLU A 182 16.72 -11.12 2.77
C GLU A 182 18.08 -10.76 2.16
N GLN A 183 18.08 -9.99 1.06
CA GLN A 183 19.33 -9.54 0.44
C GLN A 183 20.12 -8.59 1.33
N ILE A 184 19.45 -7.72 2.08
CA ILE A 184 20.11 -6.84 3.06
C ILE A 184 20.73 -7.66 4.19
N ALA A 185 20.00 -8.64 4.72
CA ALA A 185 20.48 -9.53 5.78
C ALA A 185 21.69 -10.34 5.31
N HIS A 186 21.61 -10.96 4.13
CA HIS A 186 22.71 -11.71 3.52
C HIS A 186 23.96 -10.85 3.34
N ARG A 187 23.82 -9.62 2.82
CA ARG A 187 24.94 -8.67 2.64
C ARG A 187 25.53 -8.17 3.95
N ALA A 188 24.73 -8.13 5.01
CA ALA A 188 25.19 -7.78 6.36
C ALA A 188 25.77 -8.99 7.13
N GLY A 189 25.69 -10.20 6.59
CA GLY A 189 26.07 -11.42 7.30
C GLY A 189 25.12 -11.76 8.46
N LEU A 190 23.85 -11.36 8.34
CA LEU A 190 22.81 -11.54 9.34
C LEU A 190 21.71 -12.48 8.83
N GLU A 191 21.01 -13.12 9.76
CA GLU A 191 19.79 -13.88 9.45
C GLU A 191 18.53 -12.98 9.58
N VAL A 192 17.53 -13.25 8.75
CA VAL A 192 16.23 -12.58 8.85
C VAL A 192 15.45 -13.16 10.02
N ARG A 193 15.19 -12.35 11.04
CA ARG A 193 14.38 -12.76 12.19
C ARG A 193 12.90 -12.57 11.88
N ASN A 194 12.15 -13.67 11.82
CA ASN A 194 10.71 -13.62 11.67
C ASN A 194 10.05 -13.37 13.05
N ARG A 195 9.34 -12.25 13.20
CA ARG A 195 8.63 -11.86 14.43
C ARG A 195 7.22 -12.46 14.55
N GLY A 196 6.88 -13.42 13.68
CA GLY A 196 5.60 -14.13 13.69
C GLY A 196 4.44 -13.33 13.10
N ASN A 197 3.24 -13.88 13.28
CA ASN A 197 1.99 -13.37 12.71
C ASN A 197 1.19 -12.64 13.78
N VAL A 198 0.96 -11.34 13.61
CA VAL A 198 0.22 -10.56 14.62
C VAL A 198 -0.99 -9.86 14.02
N ARG A 199 -2.14 -9.99 14.68
CA ARG A 199 -3.33 -9.22 14.33
C ARG A 199 -3.22 -7.81 14.88
N ARG A 200 -3.41 -6.79 14.04
CA ARG A 200 -3.44 -5.38 14.45
C ARG A 200 -4.70 -4.68 13.96
N SER A 201 -5.35 -3.95 14.86
CA SER A 201 -6.50 -3.14 14.46
C SER A 201 -6.04 -1.91 13.64
N VAL A 202 -6.69 -1.70 12.49
CA VAL A 202 -6.42 -0.59 11.56
C VAL A 202 -6.62 0.77 12.24
N GLN A 203 -7.66 0.88 13.06
CA GLN A 203 -7.98 2.11 13.79
C GLN A 203 -6.85 2.52 14.76
N LYS A 204 -6.26 1.59 15.53
CA LYS A 204 -5.16 1.91 16.45
C LYS A 204 -3.91 2.44 15.72
N LYS A 205 -3.59 1.89 14.54
CA LYS A 205 -2.38 2.28 13.79
C LYS A 205 -2.55 3.57 12.99
N PHE A 206 -3.71 3.78 12.38
CA PHE A 206 -3.94 4.95 11.52
C PHE A 206 -4.32 6.21 12.31
N LEU A 207 -5.02 6.07 13.43
CA LEU A 207 -5.44 7.21 14.27
C LEU A 207 -4.49 7.51 15.44
N GLY A 208 -3.44 6.71 15.64
CA GLY A 208 -2.47 6.93 16.73
C GLY A 208 -3.07 6.84 18.13
N LEU A 209 -4.24 6.20 18.28
CA LEU A 209 -4.95 6.09 19.55
C LEU A 209 -4.15 5.23 20.53
N ASN A 210 -3.91 5.80 21.72
CA ASN A 210 -3.20 5.17 22.83
C ASN A 210 -3.84 3.85 23.29
N ARG A 211 -3.02 3.05 23.96
CA ARG A 211 -3.10 1.59 24.16
C ARG A 211 -4.37 1.03 24.81
N ASP A 212 -5.27 1.84 25.36
CA ASP A 212 -6.17 1.36 26.43
C ASP A 212 -7.66 1.15 26.08
N PHE A 213 -8.16 1.54 24.90
CA PHE A 213 -9.62 1.63 24.70
C PHE A 213 -10.31 0.54 23.87
N ILE A 214 -9.60 -0.38 23.21
CA ILE A 214 -10.26 -1.45 22.42
C ILE A 214 -9.48 -2.76 22.54
N SER A 215 -10.05 -3.72 23.28
CA SER A 215 -9.55 -5.08 23.45
C SER A 215 -9.94 -5.97 22.26
N GLU A 216 -9.30 -5.79 21.11
CA GLU A 216 -9.10 -6.93 20.19
C GLU A 216 -7.81 -7.62 20.63
N SER A 217 -7.90 -8.92 20.93
CA SER A 217 -6.76 -9.72 21.39
C SER A 217 -5.63 -9.72 20.35
N GLU A 218 -4.52 -9.07 20.69
CA GLU A 218 -3.25 -9.21 19.99
C GLU A 218 -2.74 -10.65 20.21
N GLY A 219 -3.18 -11.57 19.34
CA GLY A 219 -2.79 -12.98 19.37
C GLY A 219 -1.88 -13.34 18.20
N GLU A 220 -1.05 -14.36 18.41
CA GLU A 220 -0.34 -15.05 17.34
C GLU A 220 -1.36 -15.80 16.48
N VAL A 221 -1.35 -15.55 15.17
CA VAL A 221 -2.34 -16.11 14.24
C VAL A 221 -1.78 -17.32 13.51
N SER A 222 -2.53 -18.43 13.51
CA SER A 222 -2.13 -19.68 12.84
C SER A 222 -2.08 -19.53 11.32
N GLU A 223 -1.22 -20.29 10.64
CA GLU A 223 -1.13 -20.26 9.16
C GLU A 223 -2.44 -20.68 8.47
N THR A 224 -3.22 -21.55 9.12
CA THR A 224 -4.53 -21.99 8.61
C THR A 224 -5.56 -20.85 8.59
N GLU A 225 -5.54 -19.96 9.59
CA GLU A 225 -6.39 -18.77 9.63
C GLU A 225 -5.99 -17.76 8.55
N ILE A 226 -4.68 -17.62 8.28
CA ILE A 226 -4.15 -16.76 7.22
C ILE A 226 -4.67 -17.17 5.83
N ALA A 227 -4.65 -18.47 5.52
CA ALA A 227 -5.14 -18.97 4.24
C ALA A 227 -6.65 -18.72 4.06
N ALA A 228 -7.44 -18.95 5.12
CA ALA A 228 -8.88 -18.67 5.13
C ALA A 228 -9.17 -17.16 4.96
N LEU A 229 -8.34 -16.31 5.54
CA LEU A 229 -8.42 -14.87 5.42
C LEU A 229 -8.23 -14.39 3.98
N ASN A 230 -7.16 -14.85 3.32
CA ASN A 230 -6.85 -14.51 1.93
C ASN A 230 -7.98 -14.96 0.98
N ALA A 231 -8.55 -16.14 1.19
CA ALA A 231 -9.70 -16.62 0.43
C ALA A 231 -10.97 -15.77 0.63
N THR A 232 -11.15 -15.23 1.84
CA THR A 232 -12.30 -14.37 2.18
C THR A 232 -12.13 -12.97 1.59
N HIS A 233 -10.92 -12.40 1.70
CA HIS A 233 -10.56 -11.13 1.08
C HIS A 233 -10.77 -11.16 -0.43
N ARG A 234 -10.27 -12.20 -1.11
CA ARG A 234 -10.47 -12.37 -2.57
C ARG A 234 -11.95 -12.40 -2.95
N ARG A 235 -12.78 -13.12 -2.18
CA ARG A 235 -14.24 -13.18 -2.43
C ARG A 235 -14.90 -11.81 -2.27
N TRP A 236 -14.53 -11.06 -1.23
CA TRP A 236 -15.04 -9.71 -1.01
C TRP A 236 -14.64 -8.75 -2.12
N VAL A 237 -13.36 -8.72 -2.50
CA VAL A 237 -12.87 -7.88 -3.61
C VAL A 237 -13.61 -8.19 -4.90
N MET A 238 -13.77 -9.48 -5.25
CA MET A 238 -14.50 -9.88 -6.45
C MET A 238 -15.97 -9.47 -6.42
N ARG A 239 -16.64 -9.56 -5.26
CA ARG A 239 -18.02 -9.09 -5.09
C ARG A 239 -18.15 -7.59 -5.27
N THR A 240 -17.24 -6.81 -4.69
CA THR A 240 -17.23 -5.35 -4.83
C THR A 240 -16.97 -4.93 -6.27
N ILE A 241 -16.01 -5.57 -6.95
CA ILE A 241 -15.74 -5.34 -8.38
C ILE A 241 -16.97 -5.67 -9.22
N ALA A 242 -17.62 -6.83 -8.98
CA ALA A 242 -18.83 -7.23 -9.69
C ALA A 242 -20.00 -6.25 -9.46
N LEU A 243 -20.17 -5.76 -8.23
CA LEU A 243 -21.18 -4.76 -7.89
C LEU A 243 -20.91 -3.42 -8.61
N LEU A 244 -19.66 -2.95 -8.58
CA LEU A 244 -19.26 -1.73 -9.30
C LEU A 244 -19.49 -1.86 -10.81
N LEU A 245 -19.07 -2.98 -11.41
CA LEU A 245 -19.29 -3.25 -12.82
C LEU A 245 -20.78 -3.30 -13.15
N GLY A 246 -21.58 -3.95 -12.29
CA GLY A 246 -23.04 -3.98 -12.41
C GLY A 246 -23.65 -2.57 -12.37
N MET A 247 -23.20 -1.72 -11.45
CA MET A 247 -23.63 -0.32 -11.37
C MET A 247 -23.28 0.47 -12.64
N VAL A 248 -22.07 0.29 -13.18
CA VAL A 248 -21.63 0.96 -14.42
C VAL A 248 -22.48 0.50 -15.60
N VAL A 249 -22.68 -0.81 -15.76
CA VAL A 249 -23.52 -1.36 -16.84
C VAL A 249 -24.96 -0.88 -16.73
N VAL A 250 -25.54 -0.89 -15.53
CA VAL A 250 -26.89 -0.35 -15.29
C VAL A 250 -26.93 1.14 -15.62
N GLY A 251 -25.92 1.92 -15.23
CA GLY A 251 -25.82 3.34 -15.57
C GLY A 251 -25.81 3.58 -17.07
N ILE A 252 -24.98 2.83 -17.82
CA ILE A 252 -24.91 2.91 -19.29
C ILE A 252 -26.25 2.50 -19.92
N VAL A 253 -26.87 1.40 -19.47
CA VAL A 253 -28.16 0.93 -19.99
C VAL A 253 -29.26 1.94 -19.72
N LEU A 254 -29.28 2.55 -18.53
CA LEU A 254 -30.23 3.61 -18.20
C LEU A 254 -30.00 4.86 -19.05
N ASP A 255 -28.76 5.23 -19.33
CA ASP A 255 -28.44 6.38 -20.19
C ASP A 255 -28.83 6.13 -21.66
N ILE A 256 -28.71 4.89 -22.14
CA ILE A 256 -29.18 4.48 -23.49
C ILE A 256 -30.71 4.41 -23.54
N ALA A 257 -31.36 3.86 -22.51
CA ALA A 257 -32.82 3.69 -22.46
C ALA A 257 -33.55 5.00 -22.16
N PHE A 258 -32.92 5.91 -21.42
CA PHE A 258 -33.42 7.23 -21.06
C PHE A 258 -32.38 8.29 -21.45
N PRO A 259 -32.13 8.48 -22.77
CA PRO A 259 -31.21 9.50 -23.22
C PRO A 259 -31.64 10.85 -22.65
N PRO A 260 -30.71 11.72 -22.22
CA PRO A 260 -31.05 13.01 -21.64
C PRO A 260 -31.68 13.91 -22.70
N SER A 261 -32.98 13.74 -22.93
CA SER A 261 -33.83 14.73 -23.56
C SER A 261 -33.93 15.89 -22.57
N SER A 262 -33.31 17.02 -22.91
CA SER A 262 -33.73 18.37 -22.52
C SER A 262 -34.80 18.43 -21.40
N GLY A 263 -34.37 18.39 -20.14
CA GLY A 263 -35.18 18.73 -18.98
C GLY A 263 -36.08 17.61 -18.41
N LEU A 264 -35.72 17.19 -17.19
CA LEU A 264 -36.47 16.36 -16.22
C LEU A 264 -36.49 14.82 -16.44
N PRO A 265 -36.07 14.02 -15.42
CA PRO A 265 -36.25 12.58 -15.45
C PRO A 265 -37.73 12.20 -15.27
N PRO A 266 -38.25 11.22 -16.04
CA PRO A 266 -39.66 10.81 -16.00
C PRO A 266 -40.10 10.24 -14.64
N ALA A 267 -39.16 9.77 -13.82
CA ALA A 267 -39.44 9.23 -12.48
C ALA A 267 -39.96 10.29 -11.49
N LEU A 268 -39.69 11.58 -11.71
CA LEU A 268 -40.29 12.65 -10.90
C LEU A 268 -41.66 13.06 -11.44
N THR A 269 -41.88 13.01 -12.76
CA THR A 269 -43.18 13.38 -13.34
C THR A 269 -44.31 12.43 -12.96
N SER A 270 -44.04 11.14 -12.77
CA SER A 270 -45.06 10.17 -12.36
C SER A 270 -45.51 10.37 -10.90
N VAL A 271 -44.59 10.71 -9.99
CA VAL A 271 -44.92 10.99 -8.58
C VAL A 271 -45.64 12.34 -8.46
N THR A 272 -45.22 13.38 -9.18
CA THR A 272 -45.91 14.69 -9.14
C THR A 272 -47.30 14.62 -9.79
N LYS A 273 -47.48 13.84 -10.86
CA LYS A 273 -48.77 13.67 -11.54
C LYS A 273 -49.74 12.79 -10.75
N ALA A 274 -49.24 11.82 -9.97
CA ALA A 274 -50.05 11.06 -9.01
C ALA A 274 -50.50 11.91 -7.81
N ILE A 275 -49.70 12.89 -7.39
CA ILE A 275 -50.04 13.80 -6.28
C ILE A 275 -50.96 14.95 -6.73
N MET A 276 -50.83 15.45 -7.97
CA MET A 276 -51.67 16.55 -8.50
C MET A 276 -52.97 16.10 -9.18
N GLY A 277 -53.13 14.82 -9.53
CA GLY A 277 -54.32 14.27 -10.20
C GLY A 277 -55.40 13.71 -9.27
N GLY A 278 -55.24 13.85 -7.95
CA GLY A 278 -56.13 13.27 -6.92
C GLY A 278 -56.91 14.30 -6.09
N GLY A 279 -57.13 15.51 -6.61
CA GLY A 279 -57.95 16.55 -5.99
C GLY A 279 -59.22 16.82 -6.79
#